data_AF-L5LMK0-F1
#
_entry.id   AF-L5LMK0-F1
#
_cell.length_a   1.000
_cell.length_b   1.000
_cell.length_c   1.000
_cell.angle_alpha   90.00
_cell.angle_beta   90.00
_cell.angle_gamma   90.00
#
_symmetry.space_group_name_H-M   'P 1'
#
loop_
_entity.id
_entity.type
_entity.pdbx_description
1 polymer ?
#
loop_
_entity_poly.entity_id
_entity_poly.type
_entity_poly.pdbx_seq_one_letter_code
_entity_poly.pdbx_strand_id
1 'polypeptide(L)' 'MGELWLSRGEHRMGVEHLSNALSMCGQPRELLKVFKHTLPPKVFEMLLHKIPLICQQFEADMNEQEYLEDDPD' A
#
# COMPACT_ATOMS: atom_id res chain seq x y z
N MET A 1 -12.80 7.73 7.88
CA MET A 1 -11.87 8.47 8.78
C MET A 1 -10.49 8.66 8.16
N GLY A 2 -9.85 7.62 7.61
CA GLY A 2 -8.54 7.75 6.95
C GLY A 2 -8.49 8.87 5.89
N GLU A 3 -9.38 8.84 4.91
CA GLU A 3 -9.46 9.86 3.84
C GLU A 3 -9.71 11.29 4.35
N LEU A 4 -10.47 11.44 5.43
CA LEU A 4 -10.75 12.74 6.05
C LEU A 4 -9.50 13.33 6.71
N TRP A 5 -8.64 12.49 7.30
CA TRP A 5 -7.37 12.95 7.84
C TRP A 5 -6.40 13.32 6.71
N LEU A 6 -6.38 12.54 5.63
CA LEU A 6 -5.57 12.85 4.44
C LEU A 6 -5.99 14.17 3.79
N SER A 7 -7.28 14.46 3.66
CA SER A 7 -7.76 15.74 3.10
C SER A 7 -7.44 16.96 3.96
N ARG A 8 -7.15 16.74 5.25
CA ARG A 8 -6.69 17.78 6.20
C ARG A 8 -5.17 17.91 6.26
N GLY A 9 -4.42 17.10 5.49
CA GLY A 9 -2.95 17.06 5.55
C GLY A 9 -2.40 16.24 6.72
N GLU A 10 -3.26 15.59 7.51
CA GLU A 10 -2.89 14.77 8.67
C GLU A 10 -2.50 13.36 8.22
N HIS A 11 -1.38 13.25 7.50
CA HIS A 11 -0.91 11.99 6.90
C HIS A 11 -0.70 10.88 7.94
N ARG A 12 -0.19 11.21 9.12
CA ARG A 12 0.10 10.23 10.17
C ARG A 12 -1.17 9.54 10.67
N MET A 13 -2.23 10.32 10.93
CA MET A 13 -3.52 9.80 11.37
C MET A 13 -4.23 9.04 10.24
N GLY A 14 -4.16 9.55 9.01
CA GLY A 14 -4.69 8.87 7.83
C GLY A 14 -4.08 7.48 7.66
N VAL A 15 -2.75 7.38 7.68
CA VAL A 15 -1.99 6.13 7.58
C VAL A 15 -2.34 5.15 8.70
N GLU A 16 -2.49 5.61 9.94
CA GLU A 16 -2.87 4.77 11.07
C GLU A 16 -4.25 4.12 10.88
N HIS A 17 -5.24 4.89 10.43
CA HIS A 17 -6.57 4.36 10.12
C HIS A 17 -6.55 3.38 8.95
N LEU A 18 -5.78 3.67 7.90
CA LEU A 18 -5.66 2.79 6.73
C LEU A 18 -4.94 1.48 7.07
N SER A 19 -3.92 1.54 7.94
CA SER A 19 -3.24 0.34 8.45
C SER A 19 -4.18 -0.55 9.24
N ASN A 20 -4.98 0.04 10.14
CA ASN A 20 -5.98 -0.70 10.89
C ASN A 20 -7.05 -1.32 9.98
N ALA A 21 -7.47 -0.61 8.93
CA ALA A 21 -8.41 -1.13 7.93
C ALA A 21 -7.82 -2.31 7.15
N LEU A 22 -6.53 -2.26 6.80
CA LEU A 22 -5.81 -3.36 6.15
C LEU A 22 -5.70 -4.59 7.05
N SER A 23 -5.43 -4.42 8.34
CA SER A 23 -5.36 -5.53 9.30
C SER A 23 -6.70 -6.26 9.48
N MET A 24 -7.82 -5.56 9.29
CA MET A 24 -9.18 -6.12 9.42
C MET A 24 -9.76 -6.62 8.09
N CYS A 25 -9.06 -6.37 6.98
CA CYS A 25 -9.51 -6.75 5.64
C CYS A 25 -9.17 -8.21 5.35
N GLY A 26 -10.12 -8.96 4.78
CA GLY A 26 -9.89 -10.35 4.35
C GLY A 26 -8.99 -10.49 3.12
N GLN A 27 -8.74 -9.40 2.39
CA GLN A 27 -7.90 -9.35 1.19
C GLN A 27 -7.02 -8.09 1.18
N PRO A 28 -5.98 -8.02 2.04
CA PRO A 28 -5.15 -6.83 2.18
C PRO A 28 -4.35 -6.50 0.90
N ARG A 29 -3.99 -7.50 0.08
CA ARG A 29 -3.27 -7.30 -1.18
C ARG A 29 -4.06 -6.47 -2.19
N GLU A 30 -5.35 -6.77 -2.37
CA GLU A 30 -6.20 -6.04 -3.32
C GLU A 30 -6.44 -4.61 -2.83
N LEU A 31 -6.67 -4.44 -1.53
CA LEU A 31 -6.82 -3.12 -0.93
C LEU A 31 -5.53 -2.28 -1.02
N LEU A 32 -4.35 -2.91 -0.90
CA LEU A 32 -3.06 -2.24 -1.14
C LEU A 32 -2.90 -1.78 -2.59
N LYS A 33 -3.34 -2.56 -3.58
CA LYS A 33 -3.34 -2.11 -5.00
C LYS A 33 -4.22 -0.88 -5.18
N VAL A 34 -5.42 -0.89 -4.61
CA VAL A 34 -6.32 0.27 -4.66
C VAL A 34 -5.66 1.48 -4.03
N PHE A 35 -5.05 1.33 -2.85
CA PHE A 35 -4.34 2.41 -2.17
C PHE A 35 -3.13 2.94 -2.96
N LYS A 36 -2.41 2.10 -3.69
CA LYS A 36 -1.32 2.55 -4.58
C LYS A 36 -1.82 3.50 -5.66
N HIS A 37 -3.03 3.29 -6.18
CA HIS A 37 -3.62 4.14 -7.22
C HIS A 37 -4.36 5.37 -6.69
N THR A 38 -4.87 5.32 -5.45
CA THR A 38 -5.68 6.40 -4.88
C THR A 38 -4.92 7.33 -3.94
N LEU A 39 -3.82 6.86 -3.34
CA LEU A 39 -3.04 7.65 -2.38
C LEU A 39 -1.85 8.32 -3.06
N PRO A 40 -1.45 9.52 -2.59
CA PRO A 40 -0.17 10.11 -2.97
C PRO A 40 1.00 9.15 -2.63
N PRO A 41 2.04 9.07 -3.47
CA PRO A 41 3.17 8.15 -3.26
C PRO A 41 3.76 8.24 -1.84
N LYS A 42 3.88 9.47 -1.32
CA LYS A 42 4.43 9.72 0.02
C LYS A 42 3.60 9.09 1.15
N VAL A 43 2.27 9.12 1.03
CA VAL A 43 1.35 8.56 2.02
C VAL A 43 1.35 7.03 1.91
N PHE A 44 1.43 6.51 0.70
CA PHE A 44 1.54 5.08 0.44
C PHE A 44 2.82 4.47 1.02
N GLU A 45 3.99 5.10 0.81
CA GLU A 45 5.26 4.68 1.43
C GLU A 45 5.16 4.63 2.96
N MET A 46 4.56 5.65 3.57
CA MET A 46 4.35 5.69 5.02
C MET A 46 3.46 4.54 5.52
N LEU A 47 2.46 4.15 4.71
CA LEU A 47 1.61 3.00 4.98
C LEU A 47 2.38 1.69 4.88
N LEU A 48 3.26 1.54 3.89
CA LEU A 48 4.06 0.33 3.72
C LEU A 48 4.98 0.10 4.92
N HIS A 49 5.63 1.15 5.42
CA HIS A 49 6.49 1.09 6.61
C HIS A 49 5.74 0.68 7.89
N LYS A 50 4.41 0.84 7.94
CA LYS A 50 3.58 0.43 9.08
C LYS A 50 3.16 -1.03 9.02
N ILE A 51 3.25 -1.67 7.86
CA ILE A 51 2.76 -3.03 7.63
C ILE A 51 3.90 -3.91 7.13
N PRO A 52 4.92 -4.20 7.97
CA PRO A 52 6.14 -4.88 7.51
C PRO A 52 5.90 -6.27 6.92
N LEU A 53 4.91 -7.02 7.43
CA LEU A 53 4.67 -8.42 7.01
C LEU A 53 3.93 -8.53 5.66
N ILE A 54 2.99 -7.63 5.37
CA ILE A 54 2.19 -7.69 4.14
C ILE A 54 2.94 -7.04 2.98
N CYS A 55 3.74 -6.00 3.26
CA CYS A 55 4.53 -5.30 2.25
C CYS A 55 5.66 -6.16 1.70
N GLN A 56 6.37 -6.94 2.53
CA GLN A 56 7.41 -7.84 2.03
C GLN A 56 6.87 -8.82 1.00
N GLN A 57 5.67 -9.37 1.25
CA GLN A 57 5.03 -10.26 0.31
C GLN A 57 4.51 -9.53 -0.94
N PHE A 58 3.98 -8.31 -0.77
CA PHE A 58 3.51 -7.49 -1.89
C PHE A 58 4.66 -7.01 -2.80
N GLU A 59 5.79 -6.61 -2.21
CA GLU A 59 7.01 -6.22 -2.92
C GLU A 59 7.63 -7.42 -3.63
N ALA A 60 7.67 -8.59 -2.98
CA ALA A 60 8.08 -9.84 -3.62
C ALA A 60 7.17 -10.16 -4.83
N ASP A 61 5.84 -10.16 -4.65
CA ASP A 61 4.90 -10.43 -5.74
C ASP A 61 5.02 -9.42 -6.90
N MET A 62 5.23 -8.13 -6.60
CA MET A 62 5.41 -7.08 -7.62
C MET A 62 6.75 -7.22 -8.35
N ASN A 63 7.82 -7.57 -7.63
CA ASN A 63 9.14 -7.76 -8.21
C ASN A 63 9.22 -9.03 -9.07
N GLU A 64 8.47 -10.08 -8.72
CA GLU A 64 8.34 -11.30 -9.53
C GLU A 64 7.59 -11.06 -10.85
N GLN A 65 6.71 -10.05 -10.93
CA GLN A 65 6.07 -9.65 -12.18
C GLN A 65 6.95 -8.80 -13.09
N GLU A 66 8.04 -8.21 -12.59
CA GLU A 66 8.94 -7.35 -13.38
C GLU A 66 10.10 -8.10 -14.04
N TYR A 67 10.18 -9.43 -13.89
CA TYR A 67 11.27 -10.25 -14.41
C TYR A 67 10.93 -11.03 -15.70
N LEU A 68 9.76 -10.82 -16.30
CA LEU A 68 9.27 -11.61 -17.46
C LEU A 68 9.21 -10.86 -18.79
N GLU A 69 9.75 -9.63 -18.91
CA GLU A 69 9.70 -8.84 -20.15
C GLU A 69 11.07 -8.38 -20.68
N ASP A 70 12.11 -9.22 -20.61
CA ASP A 70 13.31 -9.03 -21.45
C ASP A 70 13.73 -10.38 -22.06
N ASP A 71 12.94 -10.84 -23.05
CA ASP A 71 13.36 -11.88 -23.99
C ASP A 71 13.96 -11.15 -25.22
N PRO A 72 15.29 -11.20 -25.43
CA PRO A 72 15.90 -10.59 -26.60
C PRO A 72 15.79 -11.55 -27.79
N ASP A 73 14.82 -11.30 -28.67
CA ASP A 73 14.81 -11.81 -30.07
C ASP A 73 15.78 -11.03 -30.98
#